data_AF-A0A0F8YT32-F1
#
_entry.id   AF-A0A0F8YT32-F1
#
_cell.length_a   1.000
_cell.length_b   1.000
_cell.length_c   1.000
_cell.angle_alpha   90.00
_cell.angle_beta   90.00
_cell.angle_gamma   90.00
#
_symmetry.space_group_name_H-M   'P 1'
#
loop_
_entity.id
_entity.type
_entity.pdbx_description
1 polymer ?
#
loop_
_entity_poly.entity_id
_entity_poly.type
_entity_poly.pdbx_seq_one_letter_code
_entity_poly.pdbx_strand_id
1 'polypeptide(L)'
;MAIIKNHVLDIRKSELSVIRVTVPAWEGPVLQAVHGEEVQFVEEVEINRDPPESAGDEYERLANKYRDEADKPPFVHAVYGAFAPGVAALQKAMDAAITEPKGSEEAEVADAAPGIESAQPLALEEEAAAVGV
;
A
#
# COMPACT_ATOMS: atom_id res chain seq x y z
N MET A 1 -2.79 12.36 7.01
CA MET A 1 -2.48 11.62 5.77
C MET A 1 -1.06 11.08 5.81
N ALA A 2 -0.96 9.76 5.95
CA ALA A 2 0.30 9.02 5.95
C ALA A 2 0.32 8.06 4.76
N ILE A 3 1.52 7.64 4.34
CA ILE A 3 1.65 6.59 3.34
C ILE A 3 1.59 5.26 4.08
N ILE A 4 0.59 4.45 3.78
CA ILE A 4 0.37 3.15 4.42
C ILE A 4 0.64 2.05 3.40
N LYS A 5 1.50 1.11 3.77
CA LYS A 5 1.72 -0.13 3.01
C LYS A 5 0.48 -1.00 3.08
N ASN A 6 0.01 -1.38 1.89
CA ASN A 6 -1.12 -2.25 1.70
C ASN A 6 -0.69 -3.49 0.92
N HIS A 7 -1.31 -4.62 1.24
CA HIS A 7 -1.18 -5.84 0.47
C HIS A 7 -2.37 -5.97 -0.48
N VAL A 8 -2.07 -6.27 -1.74
CA VAL A 8 -3.04 -6.76 -2.70
C VAL A 8 -3.04 -8.29 -2.61
N LEU A 9 -4.19 -8.85 -2.27
CA LEU A 9 -4.37 -10.28 -2.02
C LEU A 9 -5.46 -10.84 -2.92
N ASP A 10 -5.21 -12.01 -3.47
CA ASP A 10 -6.22 -12.82 -4.14
C ASP A 10 -6.74 -13.87 -3.16
N ILE A 11 -8.05 -13.88 -2.93
CA ILE A 11 -8.73 -14.82 -2.03
C ILE A 11 -9.63 -15.71 -2.87
N ARG A 12 -9.30 -17.00 -2.94
CA ARG A 12 -10.17 -17.98 -3.58
C ARG A 12 -11.38 -18.27 -2.69
N LYS A 13 -12.58 -18.10 -3.24
CA LYS A 13 -13.86 -18.42 -2.57
C LYS A 13 -14.43 -19.76 -3.04
N SER A 14 -14.13 -20.13 -4.28
CA SER A 14 -14.46 -21.42 -4.88
C SER A 14 -13.52 -21.70 -6.05
N GLU A 15 -13.58 -22.89 -6.63
CA GLU A 15 -12.75 -23.26 -7.79
C GLU A 15 -12.85 -22.28 -8.97
N LEU A 16 -13.98 -21.59 -9.09
CA LEU A 16 -14.28 -20.66 -10.20
C LEU A 16 -14.29 -19.19 -9.77
N SER A 17 -14.01 -18.88 -8.49
CA SER A 17 -14.14 -17.54 -7.95
C SER A 17 -12.94 -17.13 -7.11
N VAL A 18 -12.26 -16.09 -7.57
CA VAL A 18 -11.18 -15.40 -6.87
C VAL A 18 -11.57 -13.94 -6.72
N ILE A 19 -11.42 -13.41 -5.51
CA ILE A 19 -11.67 -12.00 -5.19
C ILE A 19 -10.33 -11.35 -4.90
N ARG A 20 -10.03 -10.26 -5.62
CA ARG A 20 -8.88 -9.40 -5.33
C ARG A 20 -9.27 -8.34 -4.32
N VAL A 21 -8.52 -8.24 -3.23
CA VAL A 21 -8.72 -7.24 -2.18
C VAL A 21 -7.44 -6.48 -1.91
N THR A 22 -7.57 -5.20 -1.58
CA THR A 22 -6.45 -4.37 -1.12
C THR A 22 -6.70 -4.00 0.33
N VAL A 23 -5.82 -4.41 1.23
CA VAL A 23 -5.94 -4.16 2.67
C VAL A 23 -4.64 -3.61 3.24
N PRO A 24 -4.65 -2.91 4.38
CA PRO A 24 -3.42 -2.56 5.08
C PRO A 24 -2.57 -3.79 5.37
N ALA A 25 -1.25 -3.65 5.34
CA ALA A 25 -0.31 -4.76 5.50
C ALA A 25 -0.57 -5.58 6.78
N TRP A 26 -0.97 -4.92 7.87
CA TRP A 26 -1.32 -5.58 9.14
C TRP A 26 -2.62 -6.40 9.11
N GLU A 27 -3.51 -6.17 8.15
CA GLU A 27 -4.76 -6.94 7.99
C GLU A 27 -4.55 -8.22 7.16
N GLY A 28 -3.48 -8.28 6.36
CA GLY A 28 -3.14 -9.45 5.54
C GLY A 28 -2.97 -10.75 6.34
N PRO A 29 -2.18 -10.78 7.43
CA PRO A 29 -2.05 -11.97 8.28
C PRO A 29 -3.38 -12.45 8.89
N VAL A 30 -4.31 -11.52 9.17
CA VAL A 30 -5.66 -11.88 9.65
C VAL A 30 -6.46 -12.57 8.56
N LEU A 31 -6.40 -12.08 7.31
CA LEU A 31 -7.03 -12.74 6.18
C LEU A 31 -6.45 -14.14 5.93
N GLN A 32 -5.14 -14.32 6.07
CA GLN A 32 -4.52 -15.64 5.98
C GLN A 32 -5.06 -16.59 7.07
N ALA A 33 -5.27 -16.09 8.29
CA ALA A 33 -5.86 -16.89 9.36
C ALA A 33 -7.33 -17.25 9.09
N VAL A 34 -8.09 -16.35 8.46
CA VAL A 34 -9.52 -16.55 8.13
C VAL A 34 -9.72 -17.52 6.97
N HIS A 35 -8.90 -17.41 5.92
CA HIS A 35 -9.09 -18.14 4.66
C HIS A 35 -8.06 -19.25 4.41
N GLY A 36 -7.06 -19.39 5.27
CA GLY A 36 -6.05 -20.44 5.16
C GLY A 36 -5.22 -20.31 3.87
N GLU A 37 -4.93 -21.43 3.23
CA GLU A 37 -4.11 -21.51 2.00
C GLU A 37 -4.75 -20.84 0.77
N GLU A 38 -6.02 -20.44 0.86
CA GLU A 38 -6.75 -19.80 -0.23
C GLU A 38 -6.41 -18.31 -0.42
N VAL A 39 -5.55 -17.75 0.44
CA VAL A 39 -5.02 -16.38 0.30
C VAL A 39 -3.68 -16.41 -0.39
N GLN A 40 -3.56 -15.64 -1.46
CA GLN A 40 -2.33 -15.44 -2.21
C GLN A 40 -1.95 -13.97 -2.20
N PHE A 41 -0.70 -13.69 -1.81
CA PHE A 41 -0.13 -12.36 -1.94
C PHE A 41 0.21 -12.07 -3.41
N VAL A 42 -0.26 -10.94 -3.91
CA VAL A 42 -0.02 -10.49 -5.28
C VAL A 42 1.11 -9.46 -5.30
N GLU A 43 0.92 -8.36 -4.57
CA GLU A 43 1.86 -7.24 -4.54
C GLU A 43 1.65 -6.37 -3.29
N GLU A 44 2.67 -5.55 -2.99
CA GLU A 44 2.59 -4.47 -2.00
C GLU A 44 2.40 -3.15 -2.74
N VAL A 45 1.46 -2.33 -2.26
CA VAL A 45 1.18 -1.00 -2.78
C VAL A 45 1.15 0.02 -1.66
N GLU A 46 1.61 1.23 -1.93
CA GLU A 46 1.59 2.34 -0.98
C GLU A 46 0.37 3.22 -1.24
N ILE A 47 -0.48 3.40 -0.22
CA ILE A 47 -1.71 4.20 -0.32
C ILE A 47 -1.67 5.34 0.69
N ASN A 48 -1.91 6.56 0.18
CA ASN A 48 -2.08 7.72 1.04
C ASN A 48 -3.48 7.70 1.68
N ARG A 49 -3.52 7.49 3.00
CA ARG A 49 -4.75 7.46 3.79
C ARG A 49 -4.48 7.87 5.23
N ASP A 50 -5.53 8.16 5.97
CA ASP A 50 -5.38 8.36 7.41
C ASP A 50 -5.18 7.01 8.12
N PRO A 51 -4.17 6.94 9.02
CA PRO A 51 -4.01 5.76 9.86
C PRO A 51 -5.19 5.67 10.86
N PRO A 52 -5.48 4.47 11.39
CA PRO A 52 -6.44 4.31 12.47
C PRO A 52 -6.09 5.20 13.68
N GLU A 53 -7.10 5.65 14.44
CA GLU A 53 -6.92 6.51 15.61
C GLU A 53 -6.08 5.83 16.70
N SER A 54 -6.28 4.52 16.90
CA SER A 54 -5.47 3.71 17.80
C SER A 54 -5.40 2.25 17.35
N ALA A 55 -4.36 1.53 17.79
CA ALA A 55 -4.32 0.07 17.62
C ALA A 55 -5.42 -0.65 18.42
N GLY A 56 -5.95 -0.06 19.49
CA GLY A 56 -7.05 -0.65 20.25
C GLY A 56 -8.33 -0.71 19.42
N ASP A 57 -8.72 0.42 18.83
CA ASP A 57 -9.91 0.51 17.98
C ASP A 57 -9.76 -0.35 16.71
N GLU A 58 -8.56 -0.38 16.13
CA GLU A 58 -8.27 -1.22 14.97
C GLU A 58 -8.30 -2.72 15.32
N TYR A 59 -7.81 -3.09 16.50
CA TYR A 59 -7.89 -4.46 16.99
C TYR A 59 -9.35 -4.90 17.15
N GLU A 60 -10.19 -4.05 17.75
CA GLU A 60 -11.63 -4.32 17.89
C GLU A 60 -12.33 -4.38 16.52
N ARG A 61 -12.00 -3.47 15.59
CA ARG A 61 -12.51 -3.51 14.21
C ARG A 61 -12.20 -4.84 13.54
N LEU A 62 -10.94 -5.30 13.62
CA LEU A 62 -10.51 -6.57 13.03
C LEU A 62 -11.18 -7.77 13.72
N ALA A 63 -11.27 -7.75 15.05
CA ALA A 63 -11.95 -8.78 15.82
C ALA A 63 -13.43 -8.93 15.43
N ASN A 64 -14.11 -7.81 15.22
CA ASN A 64 -15.53 -7.78 14.84
C ASN A 64 -15.74 -8.15 13.37
N LYS A 65 -14.90 -7.62 12.47
CA LYS A 65 -15.02 -7.86 11.02
C LYS A 65 -14.78 -9.31 10.64
N TYR A 66 -13.79 -9.95 11.28
CA TYR A 66 -13.35 -11.29 10.91
C TYR A 66 -13.85 -12.37 11.86
N ARG A 67 -14.78 -12.09 12.76
CA ARG A 67 -15.31 -13.10 13.68
C ARG A 67 -15.98 -14.24 12.90
N ASP A 68 -15.59 -15.48 13.20
CA ASP A 68 -16.24 -16.69 12.66
C ASP A 68 -17.55 -16.95 13.42
N GLU A 69 -17.44 -17.31 14.69
CA GLU A 69 -18.56 -17.61 15.57
C GLU A 69 -18.48 -16.76 16.84
N ALA A 70 -19.64 -16.49 17.46
CA ALA A 70 -19.70 -15.70 18.69
C ALA A 70 -18.89 -16.33 19.83
N ASP A 71 -18.85 -17.66 19.90
CA ASP A 71 -18.23 -18.43 20.99
C ASP A 71 -16.75 -18.75 20.74
N LYS A 72 -16.23 -18.48 19.54
CA LYS A 72 -14.82 -18.70 19.20
C LYS A 72 -13.99 -17.44 19.42
N PRO A 73 -12.72 -17.58 19.82
CA PRO A 73 -11.79 -16.46 19.82
C PRO A 73 -11.70 -15.84 18.40
N PRO A 74 -11.73 -14.51 18.26
CA PRO A 74 -11.54 -13.85 16.97
C PRO A 74 -10.16 -14.19 16.35
N PHE A 75 -10.06 -14.28 15.03
CA PHE A 75 -8.78 -14.61 14.37
C PHE A 75 -7.65 -13.63 14.67
N VAL A 76 -7.97 -12.36 14.98
CA VAL A 76 -6.97 -11.39 15.40
C VAL A 76 -6.21 -11.86 16.66
N HIS A 77 -6.85 -12.65 17.54
CA HIS A 77 -6.21 -13.25 18.72
C HIS A 77 -5.16 -14.28 18.33
N ALA A 78 -5.40 -15.05 17.27
CA ALA A 78 -4.47 -16.07 16.80
C ALA A 78 -3.24 -15.45 16.12
N VAL A 79 -3.41 -14.28 15.49
CA VAL A 79 -2.34 -13.59 14.77
C VAL A 79 -1.49 -12.74 15.70
N TYR A 80 -2.12 -11.88 16.50
CA TYR A 80 -1.42 -10.87 17.31
C TYR A 80 -1.34 -11.23 18.79
N GLY A 81 -2.11 -12.22 19.25
CA GLY A 81 -2.34 -12.51 20.66
C GLY A 81 -3.60 -11.83 21.18
N ALA A 82 -4.02 -12.17 22.39
CA ALA A 82 -5.27 -11.66 22.97
C ALA A 82 -5.05 -10.36 23.79
N PHE A 83 -6.05 -9.49 23.79
CA PHE A 83 -6.14 -8.29 24.66
C PHE A 83 -4.92 -7.36 24.54
N ALA A 84 -4.41 -6.84 25.67
CA ALA A 84 -3.33 -5.85 25.68
C ALA A 84 -2.04 -6.30 24.96
N PRO A 85 -1.54 -7.55 25.13
CA PRO A 85 -0.46 -8.06 24.29
C PRO A 85 -0.77 -8.04 22.79
N GLY A 86 -2.01 -8.39 22.43
CA GLY A 86 -2.51 -8.35 21.05
C GLY A 86 -2.49 -6.95 20.44
N VAL A 87 -3.02 -5.98 21.19
CA VAL A 87 -3.03 -4.57 20.78
C VAL A 87 -1.60 -4.03 20.61
N ALA A 88 -0.68 -4.37 21.52
CA ALA A 88 0.72 -3.97 21.41
C ALA A 88 1.43 -4.61 20.21
N ALA A 89 1.12 -5.86 19.88
CA ALA A 89 1.66 -6.53 18.70
C ALA A 89 1.09 -5.92 17.40
N LEU A 90 -0.21 -5.60 17.38
CA LEU A 90 -0.84 -4.91 16.26
C LEU A 90 -0.26 -3.50 16.05
N GLN A 91 -0.05 -2.74 17.13
CA GLN A 91 0.58 -1.41 17.05
C GLN A 91 1.94 -1.49 16.35
N LYS A 92 2.78 -2.48 16.70
CA LYS A 92 4.07 -2.68 16.03
C LYS A 92 3.93 -2.98 14.54
N ALA A 93 2.92 -3.76 14.16
CA ALA A 93 2.65 -4.07 12.75
C ALA A 93 2.15 -2.82 11.99
N MET A 94 1.34 -1.98 12.65
CA MET A 94 0.89 -0.70 12.10
C MET A 94 2.06 0.27 11.92
N ASP A 95 2.90 0.43 12.94
CA ASP A 95 4.08 1.30 12.91
C ASP A 95 5.05 0.89 11.79
N ALA A 96 5.21 -0.41 11.54
CA ALA A 96 6.05 -0.93 10.46
C ALA A 96 5.48 -0.67 9.05
N ALA A 97 4.16 -0.50 8.94
CA ALA A 97 3.45 -0.29 7.68
C ALA A 97 3.20 1.19 7.38
N ILE A 98 3.17 2.04 8.40
CA ILE A 98 3.05 3.48 8.26
C ILE A 98 4.43 4.05 7.93
N THR A 99 4.56 4.54 6.71
CA THR A 99 5.76 5.24 6.25
C THR A 99 5.53 6.75 6.28
N GLU A 100 6.55 7.49 6.69
CA GLU A 100 6.56 8.93 6.47
C GLU A 100 6.59 9.19 4.96
N PRO A 101 5.86 10.20 4.47
CA PRO A 101 6.05 10.63 3.09
C PRO A 101 7.52 10.98 2.94
N LYS A 102 8.24 10.24 2.08
CA LYS A 102 9.59 10.64 1.67
C LYS A 102 9.48 12.08 1.16
N GLY A 103 9.86 13.04 1.99
CA GLY A 103 10.21 14.37 1.53
C GLY A 103 11.22 14.13 0.43
N SER A 104 10.92 14.64 -0.76
CA SER A 104 11.75 14.52 -1.96
C SER A 104 13.21 14.74 -1.58
N GLU A 105 13.95 13.66 -1.38
CA GLU A 105 15.40 13.73 -1.22
C GLU A 105 15.88 14.24 -2.57
N GLU A 106 16.36 15.49 -2.53
CA GLU A 106 16.89 16.21 -3.67
C GLU A 106 17.70 15.27 -4.53
N ALA A 107 17.38 15.24 -5.82
CA ALA A 107 18.31 14.76 -6.83
C ALA A 107 19.52 15.72 -6.83
N GLU A 108 20.40 15.58 -5.84
CA GLU A 108 21.74 16.13 -5.84
C GLU A 108 22.55 15.33 -6.87
N VAL A 109 22.31 15.63 -8.15
CA VAL A 109 23.26 15.30 -9.22
C VAL A 109 24.42 16.28 -9.09
N ALA A 110 25.37 15.91 -8.23
CA ALA A 110 26.70 16.48 -8.20
C ALA A 110 27.42 16.22 -9.54
N ASP A 111 27.50 17.29 -10.33
CA ASP A 111 28.67 17.79 -11.06
C ASP A 111 29.86 16.83 -11.33
N ALA A 112 30.15 16.59 -12.62
CA ALA A 112 31.49 16.44 -13.23
C ALA A 112 31.34 16.24 -14.78
N ALA A 113 31.15 17.32 -15.56
CA ALA A 113 32.16 18.03 -16.37
C ALA A 113 32.45 17.43 -17.79
N PRO A 114 33.08 18.13 -18.75
CA PRO A 114 32.78 19.46 -19.31
C PRO A 114 32.71 19.48 -20.87
N GLY A 115 32.06 20.50 -21.43
CA GLY A 115 32.46 21.19 -22.68
C GLY A 115 32.28 20.49 -24.03
N ILE A 116 31.29 20.96 -24.82
CA ILE A 116 31.42 21.38 -26.24
C ILE A 116 30.39 22.51 -26.42
N GLU A 117 30.78 23.77 -26.23
CA GLU A 117 31.18 24.71 -27.30
C GLU A 117 30.16 24.83 -28.45
N SER A 118 29.47 25.97 -28.45
CA SER A 118 29.06 26.75 -29.63
C SER A 118 28.18 26.11 -30.71
N ALA A 119 26.93 26.55 -30.78
CA ALA A 119 26.50 27.53 -31.79
C ALA A 119 24.96 27.60 -31.85
N GLN A 120 24.41 28.70 -31.35
CA GLN A 120 23.26 29.34 -32.00
C GLN A 120 23.84 30.21 -33.13
N PRO A 121 23.14 30.46 -34.27
CA PRO A 121 21.99 31.36 -34.19
C PRO A 121 20.88 31.28 -35.26
N LEU A 122 19.80 31.99 -34.92
CA LEU A 122 18.96 32.87 -35.77
C LEU A 122 18.05 32.28 -36.85
N ALA A 123 16.74 32.37 -36.55
CA ALA A 123 15.69 33.08 -37.30
C ALA A 123 15.65 32.99 -38.84
N LEU A 124 14.44 32.72 -39.36
CA LEU A 124 13.72 33.39 -40.47
C LEU A 124 12.57 32.42 -40.88
N GLU A 125 11.31 32.81 -40.70
CA GLU A 125 10.40 33.29 -41.78
C GLU A 125 10.28 32.26 -42.92
N GLU A 126 9.13 31.80 -43.39
CA GLU A 126 7.94 32.53 -43.84
C GLU A 126 6.95 31.46 -44.38
N GLU A 127 5.66 31.83 -44.47
CA GLU A 127 4.66 31.43 -45.51
C GLU A 127 4.56 29.98 -46.05
N ALA A 128 3.45 29.46 -46.55
CA ALA A 128 2.03 29.76 -46.55
C ALA A 128 1.38 28.59 -47.34
N ALA A 129 0.09 28.39 -47.10
CA ALA A 129 -0.95 28.11 -48.09
C ALA A 129 -0.80 26.96 -49.13
N ALA A 130 -1.84 26.12 -49.10
CA ALA A 130 -2.78 25.91 -50.22
C ALA A 130 -2.57 24.78 -51.27
N VAL A 131 -3.64 23.97 -51.34
CA VAL A 131 -4.32 23.45 -52.55
C VAL A 131 -3.82 22.15 -53.19
N GLY A 132 -4.68 21.12 -53.05
CA GLY A 132 -5.34 20.48 -54.19
C GLY A 132 -4.73 19.21 -54.76
N VAL A 133 -5.40 18.07 -54.54
CA VAL A 133 -5.94 17.18 -55.60
C VAL A 133 -7.23 16.55 -55.06
#